data_AF-A0A651GMY3-F1
#
_entry.id   AF-A0A651GMY3-F1
#
_cell.length_a   1.000
_cell.length_b   1.000
_cell.length_c   1.000
_cell.angle_alpha   90.00
_cell.angle_beta   90.00
_cell.angle_gamma   90.00
#
_symmetry.space_group_name_H-M   'P 1'
#
loop_
_entity.id
_entity.type
_entity.pdbx_description
1 polymer ?
#
loop_
_entity_poly.entity_id
_entity_poly.type
_entity_poly.pdbx_seq_one_letter_code
_entity_poly.pdbx_strand_id
1 'polypeptide(L)' 'MFSKLAADLRNKEKASNEDFIDAQRQPQEIGGYYHPDILMFTNAMRPNKIFNSFIDSMGY' A
#
# COMPACT_ATOMS: atom_id res chain seq x y z
N MET A 1 5.64 -21.43 2.26
CA MET A 1 4.57 -20.40 2.28
C MET A 1 5.05 -19.08 1.68
N PHE A 2 6.19 -18.52 2.11
CA PHE A 2 6.72 -17.23 1.60
C PHE A 2 7.38 -17.25 0.22
N SER A 3 7.82 -18.41 -0.28
CA SER A 3 8.52 -18.52 -1.57
C SER A 3 7.68 -18.05 -2.76
N LYS A 4 6.38 -18.36 -2.77
CA LYS A 4 5.45 -17.90 -3.80
C LYS A 4 5.23 -16.39 -3.74
N LEU A 5 4.99 -15.85 -2.54
CA LEU A 5 4.86 -14.41 -2.30
C LEU A 5 6.09 -13.64 -2.76
N ALA A 6 7.29 -14.13 -2.45
CA ALA A 6 8.54 -13.50 -2.87
C ALA A 6 8.69 -13.48 -4.40
N ALA A 7 8.31 -14.56 -5.09
CA ALA A 7 8.32 -14.61 -6.55
C ALA A 7 7.29 -13.63 -7.16
N ASP A 8 6.07 -13.60 -6.61
CA ASP A 8 4.99 -12.73 -7.08
C ASP A 8 5.33 -11.23 -6.88
N LEU A 9 5.93 -10.87 -5.74
CA LEU A 9 6.41 -9.52 -5.47
C LEU A 9 7.54 -9.13 -6.44
N ARG A 10 8.53 -10.01 -6.65
CA ARG A 10 9.65 -9.75 -7.57
C ARG A 10 9.19 -9.56 -9.01
N ASN A 11 8.18 -10.33 -9.45
CA ASN A 11 7.63 -10.21 -10.79
C ASN A 11 6.84 -8.90 -11.00
N LYS A 12 6.27 -8.32 -9.93
CA LYS A 12 5.46 -7.10 -9.99
C LYS A 12 6.16 -5.84 -9.46
N GLU A 13 7.39 -5.97 -8.97
CA GLU A 13 8.17 -4.88 -8.34
C GLU A 13 8.17 -3.58 -9.16
N LYS A 14 8.46 -3.68 -10.46
CA LYS A 14 8.52 -2.52 -11.35
C LYS A 14 7.17 -1.81 -11.50
N ALA A 15 6.08 -2.57 -11.64
CA ALA A 15 4.72 -2.03 -11.75
C ALA A 15 4.20 -1.48 -10.42
N SER A 16 4.75 -1.97 -9.29
CA SER A 16 4.33 -1.56 -7.95
C SER A 16 5.00 -0.27 -7.45
N ASN A 17 6.20 0.07 -7.94
CA ASN A 17 6.90 1.23 -7.42
C ASN A 17 6.29 2.57 -7.86
N GLU A 18 5.56 2.63 -8.97
CA GLU A 18 4.93 3.86 -9.47
C GLU A 18 3.87 4.39 -8.49
N ASP A 19 3.00 3.52 -7.96
CA ASP A 19 1.98 3.89 -6.96
C ASP A 19 2.60 4.55 -5.71
N PHE A 20 3.79 4.10 -5.29
CA PHE A 20 4.50 4.68 -4.14
C PHE A 20 5.22 5.99 -4.47
N ILE A 21 5.63 6.19 -5.71
CA ILE A 21 6.28 7.43 -6.18
C ILE A 21 5.21 8.52 -6.35
N ASP A 22 4.08 8.18 -6.95
CA ASP A 22 2.99 9.11 -7.24
C ASP A 22 2.29 9.62 -5.98
N ALA A 23 2.26 8.83 -4.91
CA ALA A 23 1.74 9.25 -3.60
C ALA A 23 2.58 10.35 -2.93
N GLN A 24 3.80 10.62 -3.40
CA GLN A 24 4.74 11.54 -2.75
C GLN A 24 4.52 12.98 -3.17
N ARG A 25 4.96 13.91 -2.30
CA ARG A 25 4.98 15.37 -2.54
C ARG A 25 3.60 15.99 -2.77
N GLN A 26 2.53 15.20 -2.70
CA GLN A 26 1.15 15.64 -2.75
C GLN A 26 0.60 15.80 -1.34
N PRO A 27 -0.26 16.81 -1.09
CA PRO A 27 -1.06 16.87 0.14
C PRO A 27 -1.87 15.58 0.31
N GLN A 28 -1.85 15.02 1.52
CA GLN A 28 -2.64 13.84 1.89
C GLN A 28 -3.74 14.26 2.87
N GLU A 29 -4.98 14.05 2.49
CA GLU A 29 -6.14 14.31 3.34
C GLU A 29 -6.40 13.09 4.22
N ILE A 30 -6.18 13.22 5.53
CA ILE A 30 -6.35 12.13 6.50
C ILE A 30 -7.50 12.37 7.50
N GLY A 31 -8.29 13.43 7.32
CA GLY A 31 -9.51 13.67 8.11
C GLY A 31 -9.27 14.09 9.57
N GLY A 32 -8.09 14.56 9.92
CA GLY A 32 -7.76 15.01 11.28
C GLY A 32 -6.26 15.10 11.54
N TYR A 33 -5.87 15.53 12.74
CA TYR A 33 -4.45 15.60 13.15
C TYR A 33 -4.15 14.63 14.30
N TYR A 34 -4.72 14.85 15.49
CA TYR A 34 -4.54 13.96 16.65
C TYR A 34 -5.42 12.70 16.58
N HIS A 35 -6.51 12.76 15.83
CA HIS A 35 -7.44 11.65 15.62
C HIS A 35 -7.91 11.66 14.17
N PRO A 36 -7.09 11.16 13.23
CA PRO A 36 -7.45 11.10 11.81
C PRO A 36 -8.59 10.10 11.57
N ASP A 37 -9.28 10.26 10.45
CA ASP A 37 -10.21 9.25 9.98
C ASP A 37 -9.43 8.00 9.56
N ILE A 38 -9.77 6.86 10.17
CA ILE A 38 -9.03 5.61 9.97
C ILE A 38 -9.08 5.13 8.52
N LEU A 39 -10.19 5.34 7.81
CA LEU A 39 -10.32 4.90 6.43
C LEU A 39 -9.49 5.78 5.50
N MET A 40 -9.57 7.11 5.69
CA MET A 40 -8.76 8.07 4.93
C MET A 40 -7.27 7.86 5.17
N PHE A 41 -6.87 7.70 6.43
CA PHE A 41 -5.50 7.41 6.82
C PHE A 41 -4.98 6.10 6.22
N THR A 42 -5.76 5.01 6.34
CA THR A 42 -5.38 3.69 5.82
C THR A 42 -5.20 3.72 4.31
N ASN A 43 -6.08 4.41 3.58
CA ASN A 43 -5.99 4.57 2.13
C ASN A 43 -4.76 5.38 1.71
N ALA A 44 -4.46 6.48 2.41
CA ALA A 44 -3.28 7.30 2.15
C ALA A 44 -1.97 6.54 2.42
N MET A 45 -1.92 5.72 3.47
CA MET A 45 -0.72 4.98 3.89
C MET A 45 -0.52 3.65 3.15
N ARG A 46 -1.54 3.15 2.43
CA ARG A 46 -1.49 1.90 1.66
C ARG A 46 -1.84 2.16 0.18
N PRO A 47 -1.11 3.03 -0.54
CA PRO A 47 -1.48 3.47 -1.89
C PRO A 47 -1.41 2.35 -2.94
N ASN A 48 -0.55 1.34 -2.71
CA ASN A 48 -0.33 0.26 -3.67
C ASN A 48 -1.30 -0.91 -3.47
N LYS A 49 -2.29 -1.03 -4.36
CA LYS A 49 -3.32 -2.08 -4.31
C LYS A 49 -2.75 -3.49 -4.52
N ILE A 50 -1.74 -3.63 -5.38
CA ILE A 50 -1.13 -4.93 -5.71
C ILE A 50 -0.40 -5.48 -4.48
N PHE A 51 0.45 -4.67 -3.87
CA PHE A 51 1.17 -4.97 -2.64
C PHE A 51 0.20 -5.31 -1.50
N ASN A 52 -0.83 -4.47 -1.29
CA ASN A 52 -1.84 -4.74 -0.27
C ASN A 52 -2.53 -6.09 -0.49
N SER A 53 -2.96 -6.39 -1.72
CA SER A 53 -3.64 -7.67 -2.02
C SER A 53 -2.78 -8.90 -1.68
N PHE A 54 -1.45 -8.78 -1.84
CA PHE A 54 -0.54 -9.85 -1.46
C PHE A 54 -0.42 -10.00 0.05
N ILE A 55 -0.34 -8.89 0.80
CA ILE A 55 -0.31 -8.93 2.27
C ILE A 55 -1.63 -9.45 2.82
N ASP A 56 -2.76 -9.00 2.28
CA ASP A 56 -4.10 -9.42 2.71
C ASP A 56 -4.31 -10.92 2.48
N SER A 57 -3.70 -11.48 1.42
CA SER A 57 -3.72 -12.93 1.15
C SER A 57 -2.97 -13.77 2.20
N MET A 58 -2.20 -13.15 3.08
CA MET A 58 -1.51 -13.83 4.18
C MET A 58 -2.40 -14.07 5.41
N GLY A 59 -3.58 -13.44 5.50
CA GLY A 59 -4.62 -13.76 6.47
C GLY A 59 -4.36 -13.36 7.93
N TYR A 60 -3.75 -12.19 8.16
CA TYR A 60 -3.65 -11.58 9.50
C TYR A 60 -4.80 -10.62 9.77
#